data_AF-A0A7C6BKM4-F1
#
_entry.id   AF-A0A7C6BKM4-F1
#
_cell.length_a   1.000
_cell.length_b   1.000
_cell.length_c   1.000
_cell.angle_alpha   90.00
_cell.angle_beta   90.00
_cell.angle_gamma   90.00
#
_symmetry.space_group_name_H-M   'P 1'
#
loop_
_entity.id
_entity.type
_entity.pdbx_description
1 polymer ?
#
loop_
_entity_poly.entity_id
_entity_poly.type
_entity_poly.pdbx_seq_one_letter_code
_entity_poly.pdbx_strand_id
1 'polypeptide(L)'
;ARNLIVSNLKAGIEARKIDTLYREFLKKNDALECMIYGPCHGVGLMEGEHPWIEANSDYNLQENMTFCVDIFLKREHFGLRWEDVVRITKDGVEEFCIDYKDLIIL
;
A
#
# COMPACT_ATOMS: atom_id res chain seq x y z
N ALA A 1 2.85 -0.51 8.91
CA ALA A 1 2.42 -1.13 7.64
C ALA A 1 2.93 -0.34 6.43
N ARG A 2 2.51 0.92 6.22
CA ARG A 2 2.93 1.75 5.07
C ARG A 2 4.42 1.67 4.73
N ASN A 3 5.30 1.98 5.68
CA ASN A 3 6.76 1.97 5.44
C ASN A 3 7.30 0.60 4.99
N LEU A 4 6.72 -0.49 5.51
CA LEU A 4 7.07 -1.85 5.09
C LEU A 4 6.65 -2.10 3.64
N ILE A 5 5.48 -1.63 3.22
CA ILE A 5 5.01 -1.79 1.85
C ILE A 5 5.91 -1.00 0.91
N VAL A 6 6.09 0.30 1.17
CA VAL A 6 6.94 1.18 0.36
C VAL A 6 8.36 0.64 0.20
N SER A 7 8.98 0.12 1.26
CA SER A 7 10.35 -0.43 1.17
C SER A 7 10.47 -1.72 0.36
N ASN A 8 9.36 -2.37 0.00
CA ASN A 8 9.33 -3.62 -0.75
C ASN A 8 8.78 -3.46 -2.17
N LEU A 9 8.26 -2.29 -2.52
CA LEU A 9 7.81 -1.96 -3.87
C LEU A 9 9.01 -1.67 -4.78
N LYS A 10 9.12 -2.43 -5.87
CA LYS A 10 10.05 -2.20 -6.99
C LYS A 10 9.63 -3.02 -8.20
N ALA A 11 10.15 -2.69 -9.37
CA ALA A 11 9.89 -3.44 -10.58
C ALA A 11 10.30 -4.93 -10.44
N GLY A 12 9.52 -5.80 -11.06
CA GLY A 12 9.74 -7.26 -11.10
C GLY A 12 9.25 -8.03 -9.88
N ILE A 13 8.82 -7.37 -8.81
CA ILE A 13 8.18 -8.06 -7.67
C ILE A 13 6.75 -8.46 -8.02
N GLU A 14 6.38 -9.69 -7.69
CA GLU A 14 5.01 -10.18 -7.79
C GLU A 14 4.10 -9.42 -6.81
N ALA A 15 3.03 -8.80 -7.32
CA ALA A 15 2.14 -7.96 -6.52
C ALA A 15 1.55 -8.72 -5.31
N ARG A 16 1.15 -9.98 -5.48
CA ARG A 16 0.65 -10.83 -4.39
C ARG A 16 1.63 -11.02 -3.23
N LYS A 17 2.95 -10.93 -3.46
CA LYS A 17 3.94 -10.98 -2.37
C LYS A 17 3.87 -9.76 -1.46
N ILE A 18 3.49 -8.61 -2.02
CA ILE A 18 3.28 -7.38 -1.25
C ILE A 18 2.04 -7.49 -0.36
N ASP A 19 0.92 -8.01 -0.90
CA ASP A 19 -0.28 -8.30 -0.09
C ASP A 19 0.00 -9.36 1.01
N THR A 20 0.74 -10.42 0.67
CA THR A 20 1.16 -11.43 1.65
C THR A 20 1.94 -10.78 2.80
N LEU A 21 2.95 -9.98 2.48
CA LEU A 21 3.76 -9.25 3.46
C LEU A 21 2.90 -8.32 4.33
N TYR A 22 1.93 -7.64 3.73
CA TYR A 22 0.98 -6.78 4.45
C TYR A 22 0.16 -7.57 5.47
N ARG A 23 -0.49 -8.66 5.04
CA ARG A 23 -1.33 -9.50 5.90
C ARG A 23 -0.53 -10.16 7.02
N GLU A 24 0.68 -10.63 6.73
CA GLU A 24 1.58 -11.17 7.76
C GLU A 24 1.95 -10.11 8.79
N PHE A 25 2.27 -8.89 8.35
CA PHE A 25 2.54 -7.77 9.26
C PHE A 25 1.33 -7.45 10.13
N LEU A 26 0.13 -7.34 9.56
CA LEU A 26 -1.08 -7.07 10.35
C LEU A 26 -1.39 -8.20 11.33
N LYS A 27 -1.25 -9.46 10.91
CA LYS A 27 -1.47 -10.63 11.77
C LYS A 27 -0.52 -10.64 12.96
N LYS A 28 0.77 -10.31 12.73
CA LYS A 28 1.77 -10.21 13.80
C LYS A 28 1.47 -9.10 14.82
N ASN A 29 0.68 -8.10 14.45
CA ASN A 29 0.31 -6.97 15.29
C ASN A 29 -1.18 -7.00 15.71
N ASP A 30 -1.83 -8.17 15.65
CA ASP A 30 -3.25 -8.36 16.04
C ASP A 30 -4.22 -7.37 15.35
N ALA A 31 -3.90 -6.99 14.11
CA ALA A 31 -4.64 -5.98 13.35
C ALA A 31 -5.24 -6.53 12.04
N LEU A 32 -5.08 -7.82 11.74
CA LEU A 32 -5.58 -8.41 10.48
C LEU A 32 -7.09 -8.25 10.32
N GLU A 33 -7.84 -8.42 11.39
CA GLU A 33 -9.30 -8.23 11.44
C GLU A 33 -9.74 -6.78 11.21
N CYS A 34 -8.83 -5.81 11.34
CA CYS A 34 -9.12 -4.39 11.11
C CYS A 34 -9.04 -4.00 9.63
N MET A 35 -8.47 -4.86 8.79
CA MET A 35 -8.22 -4.58 7.37
C MET A 35 -9.51 -4.57 6.57
N ILE A 36 -9.69 -3.55 5.74
CA ILE A 36 -10.88 -3.40 4.89
C ILE A 36 -10.61 -3.92 3.47
N TYR A 37 -9.40 -3.70 2.94
CA TYR A 37 -8.95 -4.10 1.61
C TYR A 37 -7.40 -4.18 1.56
N GLY A 38 -6.83 -4.58 0.42
CA GLY A 38 -5.40 -4.73 0.19
C GLY A 38 -4.62 -3.41 0.26
N PRO A 39 -3.27 -3.47 0.28
CA PRO A 39 -2.45 -2.32 0.65
C PRO A 39 -2.32 -1.23 -0.41
N CYS A 40 -2.67 -1.50 -1.68
CA CYS A 40 -2.51 -0.52 -2.75
C CYS A 40 -3.58 -0.62 -3.84
N HIS A 41 -3.93 0.52 -4.44
CA HIS A 41 -4.65 0.60 -5.71
C HIS A 41 -3.87 1.47 -6.70
N GLY A 42 -4.06 1.21 -7.99
CA GLY A 42 -3.53 2.05 -9.05
C GLY A 42 -4.15 3.44 -9.01
N VAL A 43 -3.41 4.42 -9.52
CA VAL A 43 -3.88 5.82 -9.63
C VAL A 43 -3.35 6.43 -10.92
N GLY A 44 -4.19 7.23 -11.58
CA GLY A 44 -3.86 7.85 -12.85
C GLY A 44 -4.92 8.86 -13.26
N LEU A 45 -5.74 8.51 -14.25
CA LEU A 45 -6.88 9.36 -14.66
C LEU A 45 -8.03 9.27 -13.67
N MET A 46 -8.16 8.13 -12.99
CA MET A 46 -9.08 7.92 -11.89
C MET A 46 -8.30 7.86 -10.58
N GLU A 47 -8.96 8.27 -9.49
CA GLU A 47 -8.38 8.20 -8.14
C GLU A 47 -8.03 6.76 -7.77
N GLY A 48 -8.96 5.83 -8.02
CA GLY A 48 -8.73 4.39 -7.96
C GLY A 48 -8.89 3.75 -9.34
N GLU A 49 -7.81 3.16 -9.86
CA GLU A 49 -7.81 2.39 -11.09
C GLU A 49 -7.05 1.06 -10.94
N HIS A 50 -7.27 0.15 -11.90
CA HIS A 50 -6.52 -1.09 -11.97
C HIS A 50 -5.04 -0.81 -12.32
N PRO A 51 -4.07 -1.55 -11.77
CA PRO A 51 -4.25 -2.73 -10.94
C PRO A 51 -4.34 -2.46 -9.43
N TRP A 52 -4.97 -3.37 -8.70
CA TRP A 52 -4.89 -3.45 -7.24
C TRP A 52 -3.80 -4.43 -6.82
N ILE A 53 -3.21 -4.20 -5.65
CA ILE A 53 -2.32 -5.17 -5.00
C ILE A 53 -3.15 -5.92 -3.96
N GLU A 54 -3.49 -7.17 -4.27
CA GLU A 54 -4.41 -8.02 -3.50
C GLU A 54 -3.91 -9.47 -3.46
N ALA A 55 -4.56 -10.30 -2.65
CA ALA A 55 -4.20 -11.70 -2.46
C ALA A 55 -4.28 -12.54 -3.76
N ASN A 56 -5.09 -12.10 -4.72
CA ASN A 56 -5.30 -12.75 -6.01
C ASN A 56 -4.57 -12.08 -7.17
N SER A 57 -3.74 -11.05 -6.93
CA SER A 57 -2.96 -10.42 -7.99
C SER A 57 -2.00 -11.40 -8.65
N ASP A 58 -1.98 -11.43 -9.98
CA ASP A 58 -1.22 -12.38 -10.81
C ASP A 58 -0.21 -11.68 -11.74
N TYR A 59 0.16 -10.45 -11.40
CA TYR A 59 1.10 -9.64 -12.18
C TYR A 59 2.34 -9.25 -11.38
N ASN A 60 3.41 -8.93 -12.10
CA ASN A 60 4.60 -8.31 -11.53
C ASN A 60 4.49 -6.79 -11.68
N LEU A 61 4.92 -6.06 -10.65
CA LEU A 61 5.06 -4.61 -10.70
C LEU A 61 6.02 -4.23 -11.83
N GLN A 62 5.66 -3.22 -12.62
CA GLN A 62 6.47 -2.71 -13.72
C GLN A 62 6.95 -1.29 -13.38
N GLU A 63 8.10 -0.89 -13.95
CA GLU A 63 8.55 0.49 -13.86
C GLU A 63 7.47 1.45 -14.37
N ASN A 64 7.34 2.59 -13.69
CA ASN A 64 6.36 3.65 -13.95
C ASN A 64 4.89 3.31 -13.66
N MET A 65 4.56 2.12 -13.12
CA MET A 65 3.26 1.95 -12.48
C MET A 65 3.13 2.92 -11.30
N THR A 66 1.96 3.51 -11.12
CA THR A 66 1.64 4.44 -10.04
C THR A 66 0.58 3.84 -9.13
N PHE A 67 0.82 3.91 -7.83
CA PHE A 67 -0.08 3.36 -6.82
C PHE A 67 -0.27 4.35 -5.68
N CYS A 68 -1.49 4.42 -5.16
CA CYS A 68 -1.72 4.85 -3.79
C CYS A 68 -1.39 3.67 -2.86
N VAL A 69 -0.43 3.87 -1.96
CA VAL A 69 -0.17 2.95 -0.83
C VAL A 69 -1.16 3.30 0.27
N ASP A 70 -2.35 2.71 0.19
CA ASP A 70 -3.50 3.04 1.02
C ASP A 70 -3.72 2.00 2.12
N ILE A 71 -3.24 2.33 3.32
CA ILE A 71 -3.41 1.50 4.51
C ILE A 71 -4.61 2.00 5.29
N PHE A 72 -5.79 1.40 5.05
CA PHE A 72 -6.99 1.68 5.82
C PHE A 72 -7.33 0.54 6.79
N LEU A 73 -7.28 0.84 8.09
CA LEU A 73 -7.69 -0.05 9.18
C LEU A 73 -8.86 0.57 9.96
N LYS A 74 -9.82 -0.26 10.35
CA LYS A 74 -10.99 0.16 11.13
C LYS A 74 -11.32 -0.82 12.24
N ARG A 75 -11.67 -0.28 13.42
CA ARG A 75 -12.36 -0.95 14.52
C ARG A 75 -13.73 -0.30 14.74
N GLU A 76 -14.48 -0.77 15.74
CA GLU A 76 -15.85 -0.31 16.01
C GLU A 76 -15.96 1.21 16.19
N HIS A 77 -15.03 1.81 16.95
CA HIS A 77 -15.12 3.22 17.34
C HIS A 77 -14.11 4.15 16.67
N PHE A 78 -13.11 3.61 15.97
CA PHE A 78 -12.08 4.41 15.33
C PHE A 78 -11.53 3.74 14.07
N GLY A 79 -10.97 4.55 13.19
CA GLY A 79 -10.22 4.09 12.03
C GLY A 79 -8.96 4.94 11.82
N LEU A 80 -8.02 4.38 11.08
CA LEU A 80 -6.79 5.04 10.66
C LEU A 80 -6.59 4.74 9.18
N ARG A 81 -6.39 5.79 8.38
CA ARG A 81 -5.97 5.69 7.00
C ARG A 81 -4.65 6.43 6.82
N TRP A 82 -3.66 5.76 6.25
CA TRP A 82 -2.41 6.38 5.79
C TRP A 82 -2.26 6.09 4.31
N GLU A 83 -2.20 7.13 3.50
CA GLU A 83 -2.19 7.01 2.04
C GLU A 83 -1.14 7.92 1.42
N ASP A 84 -0.26 7.34 0.61
CA ASP A 84 0.74 8.08 -0.15
C ASP A 84 0.84 7.58 -1.59
N VAL A 85 1.02 8.50 -2.53
CA VAL A 85 1.22 8.14 -3.94
C VAL A 85 2.69 7.86 -4.22
N VAL A 86 2.94 6.73 -4.90
CA VAL A 86 4.28 6.32 -5.31
C VAL A 86 4.31 5.91 -6.78
N ARG A 87 5.45 6.14 -7.43
CA ARG A 87 5.79 5.57 -8.74
C ARG A 87 6.81 4.45 -8.54
N ILE A 88 6.55 3.28 -9.12
CA ILE A 88 7.48 2.15 -9.12
C ILE A 88 8.71 2.50 -9.98
N THR A 89 9.90 2.32 -9.42
CA THR A 89 11.18 2.39 -10.14
C THR A 89 11.81 1.00 -10.22
N LYS A 90 12.93 0.89 -10.94
CA LYS A 90 13.69 -0.35 -11.06
C LYS A 90 14.07 -0.95 -9.70
N ASP A 91 14.55 -0.11 -8.79
CA ASP A 91 15.19 -0.52 -7.54
C ASP A 91 14.41 -0.10 -6.28
N GLY A 92 13.22 0.50 -6.44
CA GLY A 92 12.40 0.98 -5.32
C GLY A 92 11.18 1.76 -5.80
N VAL A 93 10.92 2.89 -5.15
CA VAL A 93 9.87 3.84 -5.55
C VAL A 93 10.36 5.28 -5.52
N GLU A 94 9.67 6.13 -6.26
CA GLU A 94 9.65 7.58 -6.03
C GLU A 94 8.36 7.93 -5.30
N GLU A 95 8.45 8.66 -4.19
CA GLU A 95 7.30 9.12 -3.42
C GLU A 95 6.91 10.54 -3.84
N PHE A 96 5.61 10.78 -4.06
CA PHE A 96 5.11 12.13 -4.38
C PHE A 96 4.65 12.89 -3.13
N CYS A 97 4.28 12.18 -2.06
CA CYS A 97 3.88 12.74 -0.77
C CYS A 97 5.04 12.60 0.23
N ILE A 98 5.77 13.68 0.49
CA ILE A 98 6.95 13.66 1.38
C ILE A 98 6.73 14.33 2.74
N ASP A 99 5.72 15.19 2.86
CA ASP A 99 5.44 15.96 4.05
C ASP A 99 4.47 15.25 5.00
N TYR A 100 4.54 15.57 6.30
CA TYR A 100 3.57 15.17 7.34
C TYR A 100 3.28 13.67 7.46
N LYS A 101 4.30 12.90 7.86
CA LYS A 101 4.20 11.44 8.09
C LYS A 101 3.98 11.04 9.55
N ASP A 102 3.84 12.01 10.43
CA ASP A 102 3.62 11.82 11.86
C ASP A 102 2.16 12.07 12.24
N LEU A 103 1.75 11.53 13.39
CA LEU A 103 0.45 11.84 13.97
C LEU A 103 0.43 13.31 14.40
N ILE A 104 -0.46 14.10 13.82
CA ILE A 104 -0.66 15.51 14.19
C ILE A 104 -1.81 15.60 15.20
N ILE A 105 -1.57 16.28 16.32
CA ILE A 105 -2.59 16.65 17.31
C ILE A 105 -2.86 18.15 17.11
N LEU A 106 -4.09 18.48 16.73
CA LEU A 106 -4.55 19.84 16.44
C LEU A 106 -4.95 20.60 17.71
#